data_AF-A0A077Z6I4-F1
#
_entry.id   AF-A0A077Z6I4-F1
#
_cell.length_a   1.000
_cell.length_b   1.000
_cell.length_c   1.000
_cell.angle_alpha   90.00
_cell.angle_beta   90.00
_cell.angle_gamma   90.00
#
_symmetry.space_group_name_H-M   'P 1'
#
loop_
_entity.id
_entity.type
_entity.pdbx_description
1 polymer ?
#
loop_
_entity_poly.entity_id
_entity_poly.type
_entity_poly.pdbx_seq_one_letter_code
_entity_poly.pdbx_strand_id
1 'polypeptide(L)'
;MNNRDVSIQVDSFYENLSLEELKRCCFTDDKLVQSAISRNIVDRIEKVSCELTFLSGILDDIPLFMLQTHVMMAFAAVSYQAKRGLKLVRESVTLPAPRHVKNRMSVDNLIVVTNAITMLRSAELYLHRIEEVQEFADELDIALLYIEFEQAAWLSQIEYGPTGSHRA
;
A
#
# COMPACT_ATOMS: atom_id res chain seq x y z
N MET A 1 7.89 12.57 -33.42
CA MET A 1 7.27 12.30 -32.11
C MET A 1 7.95 13.20 -31.10
N ASN A 2 7.16 14.00 -30.37
CA ASN A 2 7.70 14.92 -29.36
C ASN A 2 7.87 14.16 -28.02
N ASN A 3 8.78 14.59 -27.14
CA ASN A 3 9.04 13.90 -25.86
C ASN A 3 7.78 13.75 -24.98
N ARG A 4 6.80 14.64 -25.15
CA ARG A 4 5.49 14.57 -24.48
C ARG A 4 4.66 13.37 -24.92
N ASP A 5 4.64 13.06 -26.21
CA ASP A 5 3.84 11.95 -26.77
C ASP A 5 4.35 10.61 -26.22
N VAL A 6 5.67 10.47 -26.11
CA VAL A 6 6.31 9.28 -25.54
C VAL A 6 5.97 9.14 -24.06
N SER A 7 6.02 10.22 -23.28
CA SER A 7 5.66 10.17 -21.85
C SER A 7 4.21 9.73 -21.63
N ILE A 8 3.27 10.26 -22.43
CA ILE A 8 1.84 9.93 -22.30
C ILE A 8 1.57 8.44 -22.62
N GLN A 9 2.20 7.91 -23.67
CA GLN A 9 2.06 6.48 -24.02
C GLN A 9 2.64 5.58 -22.94
N VAL A 10 3.79 5.96 -22.37
CA VAL A 10 4.44 5.23 -21.29
C VAL A 10 3.56 5.23 -20.04
N ASP A 11 2.98 6.37 -19.67
CA ASP A 11 2.10 6.49 -18.49
C ASP A 11 0.83 5.64 -18.64
N SER A 12 0.16 5.73 -19.80
CA SER A 12 -1.05 4.93 -20.08
C SER A 12 -0.81 3.42 -20.02
N PHE A 13 0.40 2.96 -20.38
CA PHE A 13 0.76 1.55 -20.24
C PHE A 13 0.77 1.10 -18.78
N TYR A 14 1.46 1.83 -17.88
CA TYR A 14 1.56 1.47 -16.46
C TYR A 14 0.26 1.69 -15.68
N GLU A 15 -0.58 2.61 -16.13
CA GLU A 15 -1.93 2.84 -15.58
C GLU A 15 -2.82 1.60 -15.64
N ASN A 16 -2.71 0.81 -16.71
CA ASN A 16 -3.56 -0.34 -16.94
C ASN A 16 -3.02 -1.64 -16.34
N LEU A 17 -1.79 -1.65 -15.81
CA LEU A 17 -1.23 -2.85 -15.19
C LEU A 17 -1.95 -3.20 -13.89
N SER A 18 -2.07 -4.48 -13.59
CA SER A 18 -2.36 -4.94 -12.23
C SER A 18 -1.22 -4.55 -11.28
N LEU A 19 -1.49 -4.53 -9.97
CA LEU A 19 -0.43 -4.25 -8.98
C LEU A 19 0.68 -5.31 -9.02
N GLU A 20 0.35 -6.57 -9.31
CA GLU A 20 1.34 -7.65 -9.48
C GLU A 20 2.23 -7.43 -10.72
N GLU A 21 1.66 -6.98 -11.83
CA GLU A 21 2.45 -6.62 -13.02
C GLU A 21 3.31 -5.38 -12.76
N LEU A 22 2.75 -4.37 -12.10
CA LEU A 22 3.48 -3.17 -11.70
C LEU A 22 4.66 -3.49 -10.76
N LYS A 23 4.47 -4.44 -9.84
CA LYS A 23 5.52 -4.97 -8.97
C LYS A 23 6.66 -5.58 -9.76
N ARG A 24 6.37 -6.37 -10.79
CA ARG A 24 7.40 -6.94 -11.70
C ARG A 24 8.16 -5.83 -12.43
N CYS A 25 7.48 -4.78 -12.87
CA CYS A 25 8.13 -3.63 -13.52
C CYS A 25 9.05 -2.83 -12.58
N CYS A 26 8.86 -2.92 -11.25
CA CYS A 26 9.73 -2.24 -10.30
C CYS A 26 11.19 -2.73 -10.35
N PHE A 27 11.47 -3.91 -10.90
CA PHE A 27 12.83 -4.44 -11.03
C PHE A 27 13.60 -3.90 -12.26
N THR A 28 12.96 -3.09 -13.10
CA THR A 28 13.59 -2.50 -14.29
C THR A 28 14.43 -1.27 -13.92
N ASP A 29 15.71 -1.22 -14.29
CA ASP A 29 16.63 -0.12 -13.95
C ASP A 29 16.52 1.11 -14.91
N ASP A 30 15.36 1.31 -15.53
CA ASP A 30 15.12 2.44 -16.45
C ASP A 30 14.50 3.62 -15.70
N LYS A 31 15.11 4.81 -15.81
CA LYS A 31 14.66 6.02 -15.11
C LYS A 31 13.28 6.51 -15.55
N LEU A 32 12.94 6.38 -16.82
CA LEU A 32 11.63 6.77 -17.35
C LEU A 32 10.56 5.80 -16.84
N VAL A 33 10.85 4.49 -16.87
CA VAL A 33 9.98 3.45 -16.31
C VAL A 33 9.72 3.70 -14.82
N GLN A 34 10.78 3.89 -14.03
CA GLN A 34 10.65 4.13 -12.60
C GLN A 34 9.91 5.45 -12.28
N SER A 35 10.04 6.45 -13.14
CA SER A 35 9.30 7.72 -13.03
C SER A 35 7.80 7.54 -13.31
N ALA A 36 7.45 6.79 -14.35
CA ALA A 36 6.06 6.46 -14.68
C ALA A 36 5.40 5.62 -13.58
N ILE A 37 6.10 4.61 -13.07
CA ILE A 37 5.65 3.82 -11.91
C ILE A 37 5.42 4.72 -10.69
N SER A 38 6.32 5.68 -10.42
CA SER A 38 6.15 6.61 -9.28
C SER A 38 4.87 7.43 -9.39
N ARG A 39 4.54 7.95 -10.58
CA ARG A 39 3.28 8.68 -10.82
C ARG A 39 2.09 7.77 -10.59
N ASN A 40 2.12 6.57 -11.17
CA ASN A 40 1.03 5.63 -11.05
C ASN A 40 0.77 5.18 -9.59
N ILE A 41 1.82 5.03 -8.78
CA ILE A 41 1.71 4.78 -7.35
C ILE A 41 0.96 5.94 -6.66
N VAL A 42 1.33 7.19 -6.94
CA VAL A 42 0.68 8.37 -6.34
C VAL A 42 -0.81 8.41 -6.70
N ASP A 43 -1.16 8.21 -7.96
CA ASP A 43 -2.56 8.22 -8.42
C ASP A 43 -3.36 7.09 -7.75
N ARG A 44 -2.77 5.90 -7.60
CA ARG A 44 -3.41 4.77 -6.91
C ARG A 44 -3.58 5.03 -5.41
N ILE A 45 -2.59 5.64 -4.73
CA ILE A 45 -2.71 6.02 -3.32
C ILE A 45 -3.90 6.94 -3.11
N GLU A 46 -4.07 7.94 -3.97
CA GLU A 46 -5.19 8.89 -3.87
C GLU A 46 -6.52 8.15 -4.05
N LYS A 47 -6.66 7.33 -5.10
CA LYS A 47 -7.86 6.54 -5.35
C LYS A 47 -8.23 5.64 -4.17
N VAL A 48 -7.28 4.84 -3.67
CA VAL A 48 -7.57 3.91 -2.55
C VAL A 48 -7.76 4.65 -1.22
N SER A 49 -7.17 5.83 -1.04
CA SER A 49 -7.44 6.69 0.13
C SER A 49 -8.88 7.19 0.15
N CYS A 50 -9.39 7.65 -0.99
CA CYS A 50 -10.78 8.08 -1.14
C CYS A 50 -11.73 6.90 -0.90
N GLU A 51 -11.45 5.74 -1.49
CA GLU A 51 -12.24 4.52 -1.30
C GLU A 51 -12.28 4.08 0.17
N LEU A 52 -11.13 4.05 0.85
CA LEU A 52 -11.08 3.66 2.26
C LEU A 52 -11.80 4.65 3.17
N THR A 53 -11.71 5.95 2.88
CA THR A 53 -12.45 6.97 3.64
C THR A 53 -13.95 6.74 3.54
N PHE A 54 -14.45 6.45 2.34
CA PHE A 54 -15.86 6.12 2.12
C PHE A 54 -16.27 4.85 2.89
N LEU A 55 -15.50 3.77 2.77
CA LEU A 55 -15.81 2.49 3.45
C LEU A 55 -15.69 2.57 4.97
N SER A 56 -14.74 3.34 5.49
CA SER A 56 -14.60 3.53 6.94
C SER A 56 -15.70 4.39 7.53
N GLY A 57 -16.21 5.39 6.80
CA GLY A 57 -17.40 6.14 7.22
C GLY A 57 -18.61 5.23 7.48
N ILE A 58 -18.79 4.19 6.67
CA ILE A 58 -19.86 3.19 6.87
C ILE A 58 -19.66 2.45 8.20
N LEU A 59 -18.42 2.16 8.60
CA LEU A 59 -18.11 1.47 9.85
C LEU A 59 -18.17 2.42 11.06
N ASP A 60 -17.82 3.68 10.87
CA ASP A 60 -17.83 4.71 11.93
C ASP A 60 -19.27 5.15 12.29
N ASP A 61 -20.21 5.09 11.33
CA ASP A 61 -21.65 5.37 11.55
C ASP A 61 -22.38 4.23 12.30
N ILE A 62 -21.70 3.12 12.59
CA ILE A 62 -22.30 1.99 13.30
C ILE A 62 -22.31 2.30 14.81
N PRO A 63 -23.48 2.22 15.48
CA PRO A 63 -23.55 2.47 16.92
C PRO A 63 -22.55 1.63 17.71
N LEU A 64 -21.90 2.22 18.73
CA LEU A 64 -20.89 1.54 19.57
C LEU A 64 -21.36 0.18 20.14
N PHE A 65 -22.65 0.03 20.43
CA PHE A 65 -23.20 -1.24 20.93
C PHE A 65 -23.21 -2.36 19.86
N MET A 66 -23.26 -2.00 18.58
CA MET A 66 -23.13 -2.95 17.45
C MET A 66 -21.66 -3.29 17.19
N LEU A 67 -20.73 -2.34 17.42
CA LEU A 67 -19.29 -2.56 17.34
C LEU A 67 -18.78 -3.62 18.33
N GLN A 68 -19.50 -3.87 19.42
CA GLN A 68 -19.16 -4.92 20.39
C GLN A 68 -19.37 -6.34 19.85
N THR A 69 -20.05 -6.52 18.71
CA THR A 69 -20.15 -7.84 18.09
C THR A 69 -18.80 -8.26 17.51
N HIS A 70 -18.40 -9.51 17.70
CA HIS A 70 -17.13 -10.06 17.15
C HIS A 70 -16.97 -9.82 15.65
N VAL A 71 -18.10 -9.81 14.91
CA VAL A 71 -18.19 -9.47 13.49
C VAL A 71 -17.58 -8.09 13.20
N MET A 72 -18.03 -7.07 13.93
CA MET A 72 -17.60 -5.70 13.72
C MET A 72 -16.13 -5.48 14.07
N MET A 73 -15.64 -6.13 15.13
CA MET A 73 -14.23 -6.07 15.50
C MET A 73 -13.33 -6.64 14.39
N ALA A 74 -13.75 -7.71 13.71
CA ALA A 74 -12.99 -8.30 12.61
C ALA A 74 -12.87 -7.34 11.42
N PHE A 75 -13.97 -6.72 10.98
CA PHE A 75 -13.92 -5.71 9.91
C PHE A 75 -13.19 -4.43 10.32
N ALA A 76 -13.29 -4.03 11.59
CA ALA A 76 -12.51 -2.91 12.13
C ALA A 76 -11.00 -3.20 12.06
N ALA A 77 -10.57 -4.43 12.34
CA ALA A 77 -9.18 -4.86 12.19
C ALA A 77 -8.73 -4.76 10.72
N VAL A 78 -9.51 -5.28 9.76
CA VAL A 78 -9.21 -5.14 8.32
C VAL A 78 -9.11 -3.66 7.90
N SER A 79 -10.04 -2.81 8.35
CA SER A 79 -10.02 -1.37 8.09
C SER A 79 -8.78 -0.70 8.69
N TYR A 80 -8.41 -1.07 9.91
CA TYR A 80 -7.20 -0.59 10.56
C TYR A 80 -5.94 -0.97 9.78
N GLN A 81 -5.83 -2.23 9.33
CA GLN A 81 -4.69 -2.66 8.51
C GLN A 81 -4.63 -1.92 7.17
N ALA A 82 -5.78 -1.66 6.53
CA ALA A 82 -5.81 -0.81 5.32
C ALA A 82 -5.30 0.62 5.59
N LYS A 83 -5.68 1.22 6.73
CA LYS A 83 -5.21 2.56 7.15
C LYS A 83 -3.71 2.56 7.44
N ARG A 84 -3.21 1.53 8.13
CA ARG A 84 -1.77 1.34 8.39
C ARG A 84 -0.99 1.15 7.08
N GLY A 85 -1.47 0.29 6.19
CA GLY A 85 -0.88 0.09 4.87
C GLY A 85 -0.79 1.40 4.08
N LEU A 86 -1.84 2.22 4.05
CA LEU A 86 -1.80 3.54 3.41
C LEU A 86 -0.75 4.49 3.99
N LYS A 87 -0.57 4.48 5.32
CA LYS A 87 0.51 5.23 5.98
C LYS A 87 1.88 4.74 5.50
N LEU A 88 2.08 3.43 5.47
CA LEU A 88 3.32 2.79 5.03
C LEU A 88 3.62 3.02 3.54
N VAL A 89 2.62 3.12 2.65
CA VAL A 89 2.87 3.53 1.26
C VAL A 89 3.47 4.94 1.23
N ARG A 90 2.89 5.90 1.97
CA ARG A 90 3.37 7.29 1.99
C ARG A 90 4.79 7.40 2.56
N GLU A 91 5.09 6.60 3.56
CA GLU A 91 6.44 6.46 4.13
C GLU A 91 7.40 5.85 3.10
N SER A 92 7.00 4.80 2.37
CA SER A 92 7.80 4.18 1.30
C SER A 92 8.19 5.15 0.20
N VAL A 93 7.28 6.03 -0.22
CA VAL A 93 7.54 7.04 -1.27
C VAL A 93 8.63 8.04 -0.84
N THR A 94 8.66 8.38 0.45
CA THR A 94 9.59 9.36 1.04
C THR A 94 10.85 8.73 1.66
N LEU A 95 10.92 7.41 1.75
CA LEU A 95 12.06 6.65 2.26
C LEU A 95 13.36 7.06 1.53
N PRO A 96 14.50 7.21 2.22
CA PRO A 96 15.78 7.54 1.59
C PRO A 96 16.44 6.33 0.88
N ALA A 97 15.69 5.60 0.05
CA ALA A 97 16.16 4.43 -0.70
C ALA A 97 16.18 4.69 -2.23
N PRO A 98 16.89 3.86 -3.02
CA PRO A 98 16.80 3.91 -4.48
C PRO A 98 15.35 3.80 -4.98
N ARG A 99 15.03 4.50 -6.08
CA ARG A 99 13.64 4.63 -6.56
C ARG A 99 12.93 3.28 -6.78
N HIS A 100 13.62 2.30 -7.33
CA HIS A 100 13.07 0.95 -7.56
C HIS A 100 12.68 0.25 -6.25
N VAL A 101 13.44 0.45 -5.16
CA VAL A 101 13.13 -0.09 -3.84
C VAL A 101 11.86 0.56 -3.29
N LYS A 102 11.80 1.90 -3.33
CA LYS A 102 10.63 2.66 -2.85
C LYS A 102 9.37 2.27 -3.61
N ASN A 103 9.48 2.15 -4.94
CA ASN A 103 8.39 1.73 -5.78
C ASN A 103 7.93 0.32 -5.43
N ARG A 104 8.85 -0.65 -5.30
CA ARG A 104 8.51 -2.03 -4.90
C ARG A 104 7.75 -2.06 -3.57
N MET A 105 8.29 -1.44 -2.52
CA MET A 105 7.64 -1.38 -1.21
C MET A 105 6.28 -0.68 -1.27
N SER A 106 6.16 0.39 -2.05
CA SER A 106 4.90 1.10 -2.22
C SER A 106 3.86 0.22 -2.92
N VAL A 107 4.26 -0.55 -3.94
CA VAL A 107 3.37 -1.48 -4.64
C VAL A 107 2.97 -2.64 -3.72
N ASP A 108 3.91 -3.20 -2.95
CA ASP A 108 3.62 -4.24 -1.95
C ASP A 108 2.57 -3.77 -0.95
N ASN A 109 2.72 -2.56 -0.41
CA ASN A 109 1.70 -1.96 0.45
C ASN A 109 0.36 -1.75 -0.27
N LEU A 110 0.37 -1.26 -1.51
CA LEU A 110 -0.85 -1.06 -2.29
C LEU A 110 -1.60 -2.37 -2.54
N ILE A 111 -0.90 -3.50 -2.70
CA ILE A 111 -1.52 -4.82 -2.81
C ILE A 111 -2.28 -5.15 -1.54
N VAL A 112 -1.62 -5.02 -0.37
CA VAL A 112 -2.25 -5.26 0.93
C VAL A 112 -3.48 -4.37 1.14
N VAL A 113 -3.36 -3.07 0.87
CA VAL A 113 -4.47 -2.10 1.00
C VAL A 113 -5.62 -2.44 0.06
N THR A 114 -5.32 -2.81 -1.20
CA THR A 114 -6.34 -3.16 -2.20
C THR A 114 -7.08 -4.43 -1.83
N ASN A 115 -6.37 -5.43 -1.29
CA ASN A 115 -6.98 -6.66 -0.79
C ASN A 115 -7.92 -6.35 0.39
N ALA A 116 -7.47 -5.54 1.34
CA ALA A 116 -8.28 -5.10 2.48
C ALA A 116 -9.55 -4.37 2.03
N ILE A 117 -9.44 -3.40 1.11
CA ILE A 117 -10.57 -2.68 0.52
C ILE A 117 -11.54 -3.64 -0.19
N THR A 118 -11.02 -4.64 -0.89
CA THR A 118 -11.84 -5.64 -1.61
C THR A 118 -12.68 -6.46 -0.64
N MET A 119 -12.08 -6.92 0.48
CA MET A 119 -12.84 -7.60 1.53
C MET A 119 -13.89 -6.66 2.15
N LEU A 120 -13.53 -5.42 2.47
CA LEU A 120 -14.46 -4.44 3.07
C LEU A 120 -15.65 -4.12 2.14
N ARG A 121 -15.42 -4.02 0.82
CA ARG A 121 -16.50 -3.87 -0.18
C ARG A 121 -17.48 -5.03 -0.19
N SER A 122 -16.98 -6.21 0.16
CA SER A 122 -17.72 -7.47 0.11
C SER A 122 -18.15 -7.91 1.51
N ALA A 123 -18.13 -7.02 2.50
CA ALA A 123 -18.32 -7.37 3.92
C ALA A 123 -19.61 -8.15 4.18
N GLU A 124 -20.69 -7.84 3.45
CA GLU A 124 -21.97 -8.57 3.53
C GLU A 124 -21.83 -10.08 3.27
N LEU A 125 -20.93 -10.48 2.37
CA LEU A 125 -20.66 -11.88 2.03
C LEU A 125 -19.92 -12.64 3.14
N TYR A 126 -19.31 -11.90 4.07
CA TYR A 126 -18.47 -12.45 5.13
C TYR A 126 -19.08 -12.30 6.54
N LEU A 127 -20.30 -11.76 6.67
CA LEU A 127 -20.98 -11.54 7.97
C LEU A 127 -21.11 -12.82 8.82
N HIS A 128 -21.16 -13.99 8.19
CA HIS A 128 -21.27 -15.29 8.86
C HIS A 128 -19.98 -16.13 8.76
N ARG A 129 -18.90 -15.56 8.22
CA ARG A 129 -17.61 -16.23 7.98
C ARG A 129 -16.50 -15.49 8.75
N ILE A 130 -16.74 -15.21 10.04
CA ILE A 130 -15.89 -14.32 10.83
C ILE A 130 -14.48 -14.88 11.06
N GLU A 131 -14.35 -16.20 11.19
CA GLU A 131 -13.03 -16.84 11.28
C GLU A 131 -12.18 -16.51 10.05
N GLU A 132 -12.76 -16.55 8.84
CA GLU A 132 -12.05 -16.18 7.61
C GLU A 132 -11.68 -14.69 7.55
N VAL A 133 -12.53 -13.81 8.09
CA VAL A 133 -12.23 -12.38 8.18
C VAL A 133 -11.07 -12.13 9.16
N GLN A 134 -11.02 -12.88 10.26
CA GLN A 134 -9.94 -12.80 11.24
C GLN A 134 -8.63 -13.33 10.67
N GLU A 135 -8.64 -14.51 10.06
CA GLU A 135 -7.47 -15.08 9.38
C GLU A 135 -6.93 -14.12 8.32
N PHE A 136 -7.81 -13.52 7.51
CA PHE A 136 -7.42 -12.52 6.54
C PHE A 136 -6.82 -11.26 7.19
N ALA A 137 -7.40 -10.78 8.30
CA ALA A 137 -6.84 -9.64 9.03
C ALA A 137 -5.42 -9.93 9.56
N ASP A 138 -5.18 -11.15 10.04
CA ASP A 138 -3.87 -11.62 10.51
C ASP A 138 -2.87 -11.72 9.34
N GLU A 139 -3.29 -12.23 8.18
CA GLU A 139 -2.46 -12.26 6.96
C GLU A 139 -2.06 -10.85 6.50
N LEU A 140 -3.00 -9.89 6.55
CA LEU A 140 -2.69 -8.48 6.27
C LEU A 140 -1.67 -7.94 7.27
N ASP A 141 -1.82 -8.23 8.56
CA ASP A 141 -0.89 -7.77 9.60
C ASP A 141 0.54 -8.27 9.36
N ILE A 142 0.68 -9.57 9.07
CA ILE A 142 1.98 -10.20 8.76
C ILE A 142 2.62 -9.54 7.52
N ALA A 143 1.83 -9.30 6.46
CA ALA A 143 2.34 -8.66 5.25
C ALA A 143 2.84 -7.24 5.51
N LEU A 144 2.13 -6.45 6.32
CA LEU A 144 2.55 -5.10 6.71
C LEU A 144 3.78 -5.10 7.62
N LEU A 145 3.87 -6.05 8.57
CA LEU A 145 5.06 -6.22 9.42
C LEU A 145 6.31 -6.50 8.58
N TYR A 146 6.19 -7.34 7.55
CA TYR A 146 7.30 -7.62 6.64
C TYR A 146 7.79 -6.35 5.93
N ILE A 147 6.87 -5.52 5.45
CA ILE A 147 7.18 -4.24 4.79
C ILE A 147 7.83 -3.25 5.76
N GLU A 148 7.29 -3.10 6.97
CA GLU A 148 7.87 -2.25 8.02
C GLU A 148 9.30 -2.68 8.36
N PHE A 149 9.53 -3.99 8.45
CA PHE A 149 10.86 -4.54 8.67
C PHE A 149 11.80 -4.20 7.51
N GLU A 150 11.36 -4.34 6.26
CA GLU A 150 12.18 -3.93 5.12
C GLU A 150 12.50 -2.42 5.15
N GLN A 151 11.53 -1.55 5.48
CA GLN A 151 11.75 -0.11 5.62
C GLN A 151 12.77 0.21 6.72
N ALA A 152 12.62 -0.42 7.89
CA ALA A 152 13.54 -0.27 9.01
C ALA A 152 14.96 -0.72 8.66
N ALA A 153 15.09 -1.84 7.93
CA ALA A 153 16.38 -2.32 7.44
C ALA A 153 17.06 -1.29 6.53
N TRP A 154 16.31 -0.65 5.63
CA TRP A 154 16.86 0.42 4.79
C TRP A 154 17.27 1.67 5.56
N LEU A 155 16.47 2.10 6.54
CA LEU A 155 16.83 3.23 7.39
C LEU A 155 18.12 2.95 8.18
N SER A 156 18.27 1.74 8.72
CA SER A 156 19.48 1.35 9.46
C SER A 156 20.74 1.39 8.59
N GLN A 157 20.66 0.97 7.31
CA GLN A 157 21.81 1.01 6.41
C GLN A 157 22.30 2.43 6.10
N ILE A 158 21.44 3.43 6.24
CA ILE A 158 21.76 4.82 5.98
C ILE A 158 22.39 5.46 7.22
N GLU A 159 21.90 5.10 8.41
CA GLU A 159 22.49 5.51 9.68
C GLU A 159 23.90 4.90 9.89
N TYR A 160 24.13 3.67 9.40
CA TYR A 160 25.41 2.94 9.54
C TYR A 160 26.24 2.86 8.25
N GLY A 161 25.82 3.52 7.17
CA GLY A 161 26.56 3.53 5.90
C GLY A 161 27.95 4.17 6.05
N PRO A 162 28.91 3.93 5.13
CA PRO A 162 30.30 4.36 5.26
C PRO A 162 30.50 5.89 5.17
N THR A 163 29.44 6.68 5.34
CA THR A 163 29.48 8.12 5.57
C THR A 163 29.25 8.44 7.05
N GLY A 164 29.97 7.74 7.93
CA GLY A 164 30.41 8.27 9.22
C GLY A 164 31.45 9.39 9.11
N SER A 165 31.67 9.94 7.90
CA SER A 165 32.44 11.17 7.66
C SER A 165 31.53 12.40 7.82
N HIS A 166 31.06 12.64 9.04
CA HIS A 166 30.60 13.96 9.44
C HIS A 166 31.37 14.43 10.67
N ARG A 167 32.11 15.52 10.44
CA ARG A 167 32.50 16.55 11.41
C ARG A 167 33.58 16.17 12.43
N ALA A 168 34.84 16.34 12.00
CA ALA A 168 35.84 17.07 12.76
C ALA A 168 36.25 18.30 11.94
#